data_AF-A0A9W6T9A5-F1
#
_entry.id   AF-A0A9W6T9A5-F1
#
_cell.length_a   1.000
_cell.length_b   1.000
_cell.length_c   1.000
_cell.angle_alpha   90.00
_cell.angle_beta   90.00
_cell.angle_gamma   90.00
#
_symmetry.space_group_name_H-M   'P 1'
#
loop_
_entity.id
_entity.type
_entity.pdbx_description
1 polymer ?
#
loop_
_entity_poly.entity_id
_entity_poly.type
_entity_poly.pdbx_seq_one_letter_code
_entity_poly.pdbx_strand_id
1 'polypeptide(L)'
;MTSLQSFLISRIAKIWDDLPQKYKDLFHYLSSIIHPEKNYHVYRSKLKEYLDSNLDEDLDIPIVPYLSLFLQDLTFVVDGNPNYRTNTKSFLEQRLINIDKYFKITRIISDLQSLQVAYKDIGELGNVYNNARTDMVRSTTIKKLRTQLTDVDADLSFADMFDIHGVPCLQELIMLEVWKVKQVNAKEEDRSWKLSCQIQPRDE
;
A
#
# COMPACT_ATOMS: atom_id res chain seq x y z
N MET A 1 -2.89 9.58 4.50
CA MET A 1 -3.26 9.41 5.92
C MET A 1 -2.13 9.77 6.87
N THR A 2 -0.95 9.14 6.77
CA THR A 2 0.24 9.51 7.56
C THR A 2 0.58 11.01 7.49
N SER A 3 0.47 11.63 6.30
CA SER A 3 0.67 13.08 6.15
C SER A 3 -0.32 13.93 6.96
N LEU A 4 -1.58 13.51 7.08
CA LEU A 4 -2.61 14.23 7.85
C LEU A 4 -2.44 14.07 9.37
N GLN A 5 -1.89 12.93 9.80
CA GLN A 5 -1.55 12.66 11.20
C GLN A 5 -0.26 13.39 11.64
N SER A 6 0.52 13.90 10.69
CA SER A 6 1.71 14.68 10.99
C SER A 6 1.35 15.88 11.87
N PHE A 7 2.16 16.10 12.91
CA PHE A 7 2.01 17.23 13.82
C PHE A 7 1.95 18.59 13.09
N LEU A 8 2.58 18.69 11.92
CA LEU A 8 2.57 19.88 11.08
C LEU A 8 1.15 20.29 10.65
N ILE A 9 0.24 19.33 10.53
CA ILE A 9 -1.17 19.54 10.13
C ILE A 9 -2.10 19.37 11.32
N SER A 10 -1.88 18.35 12.16
CA SER A 10 -2.79 18.02 13.27
C SER A 10 -2.88 19.11 14.34
N ARG A 11 -1.85 19.96 14.48
CA ARG A 11 -1.88 21.11 15.40
C ARG A 11 -2.78 22.27 14.97
N ILE A 12 -3.16 22.35 13.68
CA ILE A 12 -3.89 23.49 13.12
C ILE A 12 -5.37 23.32 13.47
N ALA A 13 -5.76 23.74 14.68
CA ALA A 13 -7.09 23.50 15.27
C ALA A 13 -8.22 23.94 14.33
N LYS A 14 -8.09 25.13 13.72
CA LYS A 14 -9.09 25.67 12.80
C LYS A 14 -9.48 24.71 11.67
N ILE A 15 -8.52 23.99 11.08
CA ILE A 15 -8.81 23.03 9.98
C ILE A 15 -9.66 21.87 10.49
N TRP A 16 -9.39 21.41 11.71
CA TRP A 16 -10.09 20.26 12.30
C TRP A 16 -11.42 20.66 12.90
N ASP A 17 -11.53 21.84 13.52
CA ASP A 17 -12.78 22.33 14.11
C ASP A 17 -13.83 22.59 13.02
N ASP A 18 -13.41 23.22 11.92
CA ASP A 18 -14.28 23.56 10.77
C ASP A 18 -14.68 22.32 9.94
N LEU A 19 -14.04 21.16 10.16
CA LEU A 19 -14.31 19.96 9.37
C LEU A 19 -15.66 19.31 9.77
N PRO A 20 -16.57 19.03 8.82
CA PRO A 20 -17.83 18.34 9.11
C PRO A 20 -17.62 16.97 9.77
N GLN A 21 -18.53 16.59 10.68
CA GLN A 21 -18.42 15.36 11.48
C GLN A 21 -18.22 14.10 10.62
N LYS A 22 -18.94 13.99 9.49
CA LYS A 22 -18.79 12.88 8.53
C LYS A 22 -17.32 12.63 8.12
N TYR A 23 -16.56 13.69 7.89
CA TYR A 23 -15.15 13.57 7.47
C TYR A 23 -14.22 13.31 8.66
N LYS A 24 -14.56 13.80 9.86
CA LYS A 24 -13.86 13.43 11.10
C LYS A 24 -13.98 11.93 11.36
N ASP A 25 -15.19 11.38 11.27
CA ASP A 25 -15.44 9.96 11.47
C ASP A 25 -14.70 9.11 10.43
N LEU A 26 -14.72 9.53 9.16
CA LEU A 26 -13.96 8.88 8.09
C LEU A 26 -12.45 8.93 8.37
N PHE A 27 -11.92 10.07 8.81
CA PHE A 27 -10.52 10.21 9.16
C PHE A 27 -10.12 9.28 10.31
N HIS A 28 -10.94 9.16 11.36
CA HIS A 28 -10.70 8.26 12.48
C HIS A 28 -10.73 6.79 12.04
N TYR A 29 -11.70 6.41 11.20
CA TYR A 29 -11.78 5.08 10.62
C TYR A 29 -10.55 4.73 9.78
N LEU A 30 -10.15 5.60 8.86
CA LEU A 30 -8.97 5.35 8.02
C LEU A 30 -7.67 5.33 8.85
N SER A 31 -7.61 6.16 9.89
CA SER A 31 -6.46 6.22 10.81
C SER A 31 -6.30 4.93 11.62
N SER A 32 -7.41 4.31 12.04
CA SER A 32 -7.38 3.07 12.82
C SER A 32 -6.86 1.89 11.99
N ILE A 33 -7.15 1.87 10.68
CA ILE A 33 -6.67 0.82 9.77
C ILE A 33 -5.14 0.85 9.66
N ILE A 34 -4.55 2.03 9.47
CA ILE A 34 -3.11 2.19 9.24
C ILE A 34 -2.32 2.44 10.54
N HIS A 35 -2.93 2.22 11.70
CA HIS A 35 -2.32 2.53 12.98
C HIS A 35 -1.08 1.65 13.23
N PRO A 36 0.07 2.20 13.66
CA PRO A 36 1.32 1.44 13.80
C PRO A 36 1.33 0.45 14.98
N GLU A 37 0.29 0.45 15.81
CA GLU A 37 0.17 -0.43 16.97
C GLU A 37 0.31 -1.91 16.59
N LYS A 38 1.10 -2.63 17.40
CA LYS A 38 1.40 -4.06 17.24
C LYS A 38 1.89 -4.40 15.83
N ASN A 39 2.79 -3.56 15.29
CA ASN A 39 3.34 -3.68 13.94
C ASN A 39 2.23 -3.68 12.87
N TYR A 40 1.37 -2.66 12.89
CA TYR A 40 0.30 -2.50 11.89
C TYR A 40 -0.67 -3.70 11.82
N HIS A 41 -1.04 -4.28 12.97
CA HIS A 41 -1.80 -5.53 12.99
C HIS A 41 -3.13 -5.47 12.22
N VAL A 42 -3.89 -4.37 12.32
CA VAL A 42 -5.17 -4.21 11.59
C VAL A 42 -4.93 -4.25 10.08
N TYR A 43 -3.98 -3.45 9.60
CA TYR A 43 -3.61 -3.42 8.19
C TYR A 43 -3.13 -4.80 7.71
N ARG A 44 -2.23 -5.44 8.46
CA ARG A 44 -1.68 -6.75 8.12
C ARG A 44 -2.74 -7.85 8.09
N SER A 45 -3.69 -7.84 9.03
CA SER A 45 -4.80 -8.79 9.03
C SER A 45 -5.67 -8.64 7.79
N LYS A 46 -6.03 -7.40 7.42
CA LYS A 46 -6.81 -7.13 6.20
C LYS A 46 -6.06 -7.51 4.94
N LEU A 47 -4.76 -7.21 4.88
CA LEU A 47 -3.92 -7.59 3.74
C LEU A 47 -3.79 -9.11 3.62
N LYS A 48 -3.68 -9.82 4.75
CA LYS A 48 -3.64 -11.28 4.77
C LYS A 48 -4.96 -11.88 4.29
N GLU A 49 -6.09 -11.40 4.81
CA GLU A 49 -7.43 -11.83 4.36
C GLU A 49 -7.58 -11.64 2.85
N TYR A 50 -7.11 -10.51 2.33
CA TYR A 50 -7.10 -10.23 0.90
C TYR A 50 -6.19 -11.17 0.09
N LEU A 51 -4.98 -11.46 0.60
CA LEU A 51 -4.05 -12.40 -0.03
C LEU A 51 -4.64 -13.82 -0.05
N ASP A 52 -5.21 -14.26 1.07
CA ASP A 52 -5.85 -15.57 1.21
C ASP A 52 -7.04 -15.67 0.24
N SER A 53 -7.92 -14.66 0.15
CA SER A 53 -9.02 -14.65 -0.83
C SER A 53 -8.53 -14.63 -2.29
N ASN A 54 -7.49 -13.86 -2.59
CA ASN A 54 -6.93 -13.81 -3.95
C ASN A 54 -6.30 -15.15 -4.36
N LEU A 55 -5.66 -15.85 -3.42
CA LEU A 55 -5.02 -17.13 -3.66
C LEU A 55 -6.01 -18.29 -3.71
N ASP A 56 -6.89 -18.42 -2.72
CA ASP A 56 -7.81 -19.55 -2.60
C ASP A 56 -8.88 -19.56 -3.70
N GLU A 57 -9.28 -18.38 -4.15
CA GLU A 57 -10.32 -18.20 -5.17
C GLU A 57 -9.74 -17.88 -6.55
N ASP A 58 -8.39 -17.87 -6.67
CA ASP A 58 -7.65 -17.44 -7.86
C ASP A 58 -8.20 -16.09 -8.39
N LEU A 59 -8.47 -15.14 -7.49
CA LEU A 59 -8.93 -13.80 -7.81
C LEU A 59 -7.71 -12.89 -8.03
N ASP A 60 -7.52 -12.44 -9.26
CA ASP A 60 -6.46 -11.49 -9.62
C ASP A 60 -6.99 -10.06 -9.49
N ILE A 61 -7.35 -9.65 -8.27
CA ILE A 61 -7.80 -8.27 -8.03
C ILE A 61 -6.58 -7.35 -7.99
N PRO A 62 -6.61 -6.16 -8.63
CA PRO A 62 -5.51 -5.20 -8.52
C PRO A 62 -5.55 -4.43 -7.20
N ILE A 63 -4.40 -4.37 -6.52
CA ILE A 63 -4.22 -3.63 -5.26
C ILE A 63 -2.82 -3.00 -5.19
N VAL A 64 -2.72 -1.86 -4.52
CA VAL A 64 -1.43 -1.25 -4.17
C VAL A 64 -1.20 -1.40 -2.67
N PRO A 65 -0.30 -2.30 -2.23
CA PRO A 65 0.00 -2.47 -0.81
C PRO A 65 0.90 -1.36 -0.27
N TYR A 66 0.93 -1.22 1.05
CA TYR A 66 1.89 -0.37 1.75
C TYR A 66 3.26 -1.06 1.78
N LEU A 67 4.01 -0.87 0.69
CA LEU A 67 5.29 -1.54 0.41
C LEU A 67 6.31 -1.46 1.55
N SER A 68 6.30 -0.37 2.32
CA SER A 68 7.22 -0.19 3.45
C SER A 68 7.17 -1.34 4.47
N LEU A 69 6.00 -1.98 4.68
CA LEU A 69 5.89 -3.11 5.59
C LEU A 69 6.58 -4.37 5.06
N PHE A 70 6.49 -4.64 3.76
CA PHE A 70 7.22 -5.74 3.13
C PHE A 70 8.73 -5.51 3.21
N LEU A 71 9.19 -4.27 2.98
CA LEU A 71 10.60 -3.91 3.13
C LEU A 71 11.07 -4.04 4.58
N GLN A 72 10.25 -3.64 5.53
CA GLN A 72 10.52 -3.82 6.96
C GLN A 72 10.65 -5.30 7.32
N ASP A 73 9.74 -6.16 6.83
CA ASP A 73 9.79 -7.60 7.06
C ASP A 73 11.03 -8.25 6.41
N LEU A 74 11.37 -7.85 5.19
CA LEU A 74 12.60 -8.29 4.51
C LEU A 74 13.84 -7.89 5.32
N THR A 75 13.89 -6.64 5.81
CA THR A 75 14.99 -6.14 6.64
C THR A 75 15.12 -6.97 7.92
N PHE A 76 14.01 -7.22 8.62
CA PHE A 76 14.01 -8.07 9.82
C PHE A 76 14.48 -9.50 9.55
N VAL A 77 14.09 -10.10 8.43
CA VAL A 77 14.53 -11.46 8.08
C VAL A 77 16.02 -11.47 7.72
N VAL A 78 16.47 -10.50 6.93
CA VAL A 78 17.86 -10.40 6.45
C VAL A 78 18.82 -10.13 7.62
N ASP A 79 18.51 -9.17 8.48
CA ASP A 79 19.38 -8.76 9.58
C ASP A 79 19.22 -9.67 10.81
N GLY A 80 18.02 -10.20 11.04
CA GLY A 80 17.72 -11.04 12.20
C GLY A 80 18.13 -12.50 12.06
N ASN A 81 18.45 -12.98 10.84
CA ASN A 81 18.83 -14.39 10.61
C ASN A 81 20.21 -14.48 9.95
N PRO A 82 21.16 -15.26 10.50
CA PRO A 82 22.48 -15.42 9.89
C PRO A 82 22.40 -16.22 8.58
N ASN A 83 23.31 -15.97 7.64
CA ASN A 83 23.37 -16.70 6.37
C ASN A 83 23.77 -18.18 6.55
N TYR A 84 24.51 -18.47 7.63
CA TYR A 84 24.99 -19.81 7.94
C TYR A 84 24.60 -20.22 9.36
N ARG A 85 24.42 -21.52 9.57
CA ARG A 85 24.25 -22.16 10.88
C ARG A 85 25.45 -23.07 11.14
N THR A 86 25.88 -23.13 12.38
CA THR A 86 26.93 -24.07 12.80
C THR A 86 26.30 -25.45 13.01
N ASN A 87 26.95 -26.50 12.48
CA ASN A 87 26.55 -27.87 12.77
C ASN A 87 27.03 -28.27 14.17
N THR A 88 26.16 -28.21 15.18
CA THR A 88 26.50 -28.58 16.56
C THR A 88 26.68 -30.09 16.77
N LYS A 89 26.36 -30.93 15.77
CA LYS A 89 26.48 -32.39 15.85
C LYS A 89 27.74 -32.93 15.15
N SER A 90 28.48 -32.08 14.45
CA SER A 90 29.72 -32.46 13.76
C SER A 90 30.92 -31.98 14.58
N PHE A 91 31.93 -32.83 14.72
CA PHE A 91 33.20 -32.47 15.37
C PHE A 91 34.06 -31.52 14.50
N LEU A 92 33.71 -31.41 13.22
CA LEU A 92 34.32 -30.48 12.27
C LEU A 92 33.47 -29.21 12.20
N GLU A 93 34.11 -28.04 12.20
CA GLU A 93 33.45 -26.73 12.01
C GLU A 93 32.83 -26.61 10.61
N GLN A 94 31.65 -27.20 10.43
CA GLN A 94 30.91 -27.14 9.18
C GLN A 94 29.91 -25.98 9.21
N ARG A 95 30.02 -25.10 8.21
CA ARG A 95 29.06 -24.00 7.97
C ARG A 95 27.95 -24.50 7.04
N LEU A 96 26.74 -24.61 7.57
CA LEU A 96 25.56 -24.99 6.80
C LEU A 96 24.81 -23.75 6.34
N ILE A 97 24.31 -23.73 5.11
CA ILE A 97 23.47 -22.62 4.62
C ILE A 97 22.15 -22.60 5.41
N ASN A 98 21.75 -21.43 5.88
CA ASN A 98 20.48 -21.24 6.57
C ASN A 98 19.31 -21.16 5.58
N ILE A 99 18.87 -22.30 5.06
CA ILE A 99 17.80 -22.39 4.05
C ILE A 99 16.48 -21.77 4.54
N ASP A 100 16.17 -21.85 5.84
CA ASP A 100 14.97 -21.22 6.44
C ASP A 100 14.94 -19.69 6.27
N LYS A 101 16.11 -19.02 6.32
CA LYS A 101 16.20 -17.58 6.02
C LYS A 101 15.72 -17.29 4.60
N TYR A 102 16.20 -18.07 3.64
CA TYR A 102 15.86 -17.88 2.23
C TYR A 102 14.39 -18.24 1.96
N PHE A 103 13.83 -19.26 2.61
CA PHE A 103 12.39 -19.54 2.52
C PHE A 103 11.53 -18.37 3.02
N LYS A 104 11.90 -17.75 4.14
CA LYS A 104 11.21 -16.55 4.65
C LYS A 104 11.28 -15.38 3.67
N ILE A 105 12.46 -15.13 3.09
CA ILE A 105 12.64 -14.09 2.06
C ILE A 105 11.77 -14.38 0.84
N THR A 106 11.83 -15.61 0.31
CA THR A 106 11.05 -16.03 -0.86
C THR A 106 9.56 -15.91 -0.61
N ARG A 107 9.07 -16.24 0.59
CA ARG A 107 7.65 -16.07 0.94
C ARG A 107 7.22 -14.60 0.84
N ILE A 108 7.96 -13.68 1.46
CA ILE A 108 7.64 -12.25 1.42
C ILE A 108 7.65 -11.72 -0.02
N ILE A 109 8.62 -12.14 -0.83
CA ILE A 109 8.71 -11.76 -2.25
C ILE A 109 7.54 -12.34 -3.04
N SER A 110 7.17 -13.60 -2.80
CA SER A 110 6.05 -14.27 -3.46
C SER A 110 4.73 -13.57 -3.16
N ASP A 111 4.48 -13.24 -1.90
CA ASP A 111 3.29 -12.49 -1.47
C ASP A 111 3.28 -11.09 -2.12
N LEU A 112 4.43 -10.44 -2.25
CA LEU A 112 4.51 -9.14 -2.94
C LEU A 112 4.24 -9.27 -4.44
N GLN A 113 4.73 -10.33 -5.09
CA GLN A 113 4.55 -10.57 -6.51
C GLN A 113 3.10 -10.91 -6.87
N SER A 114 2.38 -11.66 -6.03
CA SER A 114 0.96 -11.96 -6.26
C SER A 114 0.08 -10.70 -6.23
N LEU A 115 0.50 -9.66 -5.51
CA LEU A 115 -0.20 -8.37 -5.46
C LEU A 115 0.04 -7.50 -6.72
N GLN A 116 0.99 -7.84 -7.58
CA GLN A 116 1.35 -7.05 -8.77
C GLN A 116 0.41 -7.30 -9.95
N VAL A 117 -0.88 -7.07 -9.74
CA VAL A 117 -1.90 -7.12 -10.79
C VAL A 117 -2.14 -5.72 -11.35
N ALA A 118 -2.12 -5.58 -12.67
CA ALA A 118 -2.28 -4.30 -13.34
C ALA A 118 -3.75 -3.83 -13.32
N TYR A 119 -3.97 -2.55 -13.07
CA TYR A 119 -5.24 -1.88 -13.35
C TYR A 119 -5.42 -1.72 -14.87
N LYS A 120 -6.66 -1.80 -15.35
CA LYS A 120 -7.00 -1.50 -16.74
C LYS A 120 -7.27 -0.01 -16.89
N ASP A 121 -6.51 0.66 -17.75
CA ASP A 121 -6.73 2.06 -18.09
C ASP A 121 -7.68 2.16 -19.30
N ILE A 122 -8.87 2.71 -19.11
CA ILE A 122 -9.86 2.94 -20.18
C ILE A 122 -9.75 4.36 -20.79
N GLY A 123 -8.77 5.16 -20.35
CA GLY A 123 -8.48 6.47 -20.89
C GLY A 123 -7.63 6.44 -22.17
N GLU A 124 -7.26 7.62 -22.66
CA GLU A 124 -6.49 7.80 -23.90
C GLU A 124 -5.15 7.07 -23.89
N LEU A 125 -4.53 6.97 -22.71
CA LEU A 125 -3.26 6.31 -22.48
C LEU A 125 -3.38 4.78 -22.30
N GLY A 126 -4.60 4.26 -22.18
CA GLY A 126 -4.86 2.82 -22.06
C GLY A 126 -4.30 2.01 -23.22
N ASN A 127 -4.34 2.55 -24.44
CA ASN A 127 -3.76 1.90 -25.62
C ASN A 127 -2.24 1.71 -25.54
N VAL A 128 -1.56 2.50 -24.70
CA VAL A 128 -0.10 2.44 -24.50
C VAL A 128 0.26 1.53 -23.33
N TYR A 129 -0.49 1.61 -22.22
CA TYR A 129 -0.15 0.94 -20.98
C TYR A 129 -0.82 -0.41 -20.77
N ASN A 130 -1.99 -0.64 -21.36
CA ASN A 130 -2.65 -1.93 -21.24
C ASN A 130 -1.92 -2.97 -22.08
N ASN A 131 -1.85 -4.18 -21.54
CA ASN A 131 -1.39 -5.35 -22.27
C ASN A 131 -2.55 -6.33 -22.45
N ALA A 132 -2.42 -7.25 -23.42
CA ALA A 132 -3.46 -8.25 -23.70
C ALA A 132 -3.77 -9.16 -22.49
N ARG A 133 -2.80 -9.34 -21.59
CA ARG A 133 -2.98 -10.12 -20.36
C ARG A 133 -3.88 -9.41 -19.36
N THR A 134 -3.83 -8.08 -19.26
CA THR A 134 -4.68 -7.28 -18.35
C THR A 134 -6.16 -7.52 -18.64
N ASP A 135 -6.56 -7.53 -19.91
CA ASP A 135 -7.95 -7.78 -20.30
C ASP A 135 -8.42 -9.19 -19.95
N MET A 136 -7.56 -10.19 -20.22
CA MET A 136 -7.85 -11.58 -19.90
C MET A 136 -8.01 -11.78 -18.38
N VAL A 137 -7.05 -11.30 -17.59
CA VAL A 137 -7.04 -11.38 -16.13
C VAL A 137 -8.26 -10.70 -15.52
N ARG A 138 -8.57 -9.48 -15.99
CA ARG A 138 -9.77 -8.74 -15.58
C ARG A 138 -11.06 -9.52 -15.88
N SER A 139 -11.20 -10.03 -17.11
CA SER A 139 -12.41 -10.76 -17.52
C SER A 139 -12.64 -12.04 -16.69
N THR A 140 -11.57 -12.78 -16.39
CA THR A 140 -11.61 -13.96 -15.52
C THR A 140 -12.01 -13.59 -14.10
N THR A 141 -11.40 -12.54 -13.55
CA THR A 141 -11.67 -12.07 -12.18
C THR A 141 -13.12 -11.62 -12.02
N ILE A 142 -13.64 -10.79 -12.93
CA ILE A 142 -15.04 -10.36 -12.92
C ILE A 142 -16.00 -11.56 -13.01
N LYS A 143 -15.69 -12.54 -13.87
CA LYS A 143 -16.50 -13.75 -14.00
C LYS A 143 -16.57 -14.52 -12.68
N LYS A 144 -15.45 -14.69 -11.98
CA LYS A 144 -15.38 -15.38 -10.68
C LYS A 144 -16.12 -14.63 -9.59
N LEU A 145 -15.90 -13.32 -9.47
CA LEU A 145 -16.61 -12.46 -8.54
C LEU A 145 -18.12 -12.51 -8.76
N ARG A 146 -18.56 -12.50 -10.02
CA ARG A 146 -19.99 -12.62 -10.34
C ARG A 146 -20.56 -13.95 -9.85
N THR A 147 -19.85 -15.07 -10.03
CA THR A 147 -20.29 -16.39 -9.54
C THR A 147 -20.39 -16.44 -8.01
N GLN A 148 -19.55 -15.71 -7.29
CA GLN A 148 -19.58 -15.65 -5.82
C GLN A 148 -20.69 -14.72 -5.28
N LEU A 149 -20.93 -13.60 -5.98
CA LEU A 149 -21.82 -12.53 -5.51
C LEU A 149 -23.26 -12.65 -6.03
N THR A 150 -23.55 -13.60 -6.95
CA THR A 150 -24.91 -13.83 -7.49
C THR A 150 -25.97 -14.19 -6.46
N ASP A 151 -25.58 -14.61 -5.25
CA ASP A 151 -26.53 -14.87 -4.14
C ASP A 151 -26.83 -13.64 -3.26
N VAL A 152 -26.15 -12.50 -3.45
CA VAL A 152 -26.15 -11.41 -2.44
C VAL A 152 -26.74 -10.08 -2.94
N ASP A 153 -26.64 -9.70 -4.22
CA ASP A 153 -27.30 -8.47 -4.72
C ASP A 153 -27.40 -8.41 -6.26
N ALA A 154 -28.61 -8.17 -6.77
CA ALA A 154 -28.88 -8.05 -8.21
C ALA A 154 -28.45 -6.69 -8.82
N ASP A 155 -28.11 -5.70 -8.00
CA ASP A 155 -27.84 -4.31 -8.40
C ASP A 155 -26.34 -3.98 -8.53
N LEU A 156 -25.43 -4.94 -8.34
CA LEU A 156 -23.99 -4.71 -8.46
C LEU A 156 -23.54 -4.65 -9.93
N SER A 157 -23.13 -3.46 -10.39
CA SER A 157 -22.49 -3.29 -11.69
C SER A 157 -21.03 -3.73 -11.64
N PHE A 158 -20.72 -4.87 -12.24
CA PHE A 158 -19.37 -5.38 -12.42
C PHE A 158 -18.65 -4.80 -13.64
N ALA A 159 -19.36 -4.04 -14.49
CA ALA A 159 -18.87 -3.63 -15.80
C ALA A 159 -17.64 -2.71 -15.73
N ASP A 160 -17.56 -1.83 -14.74
CA ASP A 160 -16.46 -0.86 -14.58
C ASP A 160 -15.59 -1.17 -13.36
N MET A 161 -15.76 -2.35 -12.76
CA MET A 161 -15.07 -2.72 -11.53
C MET A 161 -13.56 -2.76 -11.78
N PHE A 162 -12.80 -1.97 -11.02
CA PHE A 162 -11.33 -1.81 -11.11
C PHE A 162 -10.78 -1.11 -12.36
N ASP A 163 -11.63 -0.55 -13.23
CA ASP A 163 -11.15 0.28 -14.33
C ASP A 163 -10.71 1.65 -13.82
N ILE A 164 -9.61 2.15 -14.38
CA ILE A 164 -9.10 3.50 -14.12
C ILE A 164 -9.15 4.31 -15.41
N HIS A 165 -9.24 5.63 -15.30
CA HIS A 165 -9.18 6.52 -16.45
C HIS A 165 -7.98 7.45 -16.30
N GLY A 166 -6.99 7.29 -17.17
CA GLY A 166 -5.84 8.18 -17.22
C GLY A 166 -6.24 9.61 -17.57
N VAL A 167 -5.85 10.57 -16.73
CA VAL A 167 -6.06 12.01 -16.97
C VAL A 167 -4.69 12.69 -17.10
N PRO A 168 -4.16 12.89 -18.34
CA PRO A 168 -2.79 13.33 -18.56
C PRO A 168 -2.43 14.65 -17.85
N CYS A 169 -3.29 15.66 -17.93
CA CYS A 169 -3.05 16.95 -17.28
C CYS A 169 -2.94 16.83 -15.75
N LEU A 170 -3.73 15.94 -15.14
CA LEU A 170 -3.67 15.71 -13.69
C LEU A 170 -2.40 14.93 -13.31
N GLN A 171 -2.01 13.94 -14.12
CA GLN A 171 -0.76 13.19 -13.92
C GLN A 171 0.47 14.11 -14.00
N GLU A 172 0.50 15.01 -14.99
CA GLU A 172 1.54 16.03 -15.12
C GLU A 172 1.58 16.95 -13.90
N LEU A 173 0.42 17.48 -13.48
CA LEU A 173 0.32 18.33 -12.29
C LEU A 173 0.85 17.62 -11.03
N ILE A 174 0.47 16.35 -10.82
CA ILE A 174 0.94 15.55 -9.69
C ILE A 174 2.47 15.43 -9.72
N MET A 175 3.04 15.08 -10.88
CA MET A 175 4.50 14.93 -11.02
C MET A 175 5.25 16.24 -10.80
N LEU A 176 4.73 17.35 -11.34
CA LEU A 176 5.29 18.69 -11.15
C LEU A 176 5.26 19.11 -9.67
N GLU A 177 4.14 18.89 -8.97
CA GLU A 177 4.02 19.23 -7.56
C GLU A 177 4.92 18.35 -6.68
N VAL A 178 5.03 17.04 -6.95
CA VAL A 178 5.97 16.15 -6.25
C VAL A 178 7.41 16.63 -6.44
N TRP A 179 7.80 16.97 -7.67
CA TRP A 179 9.14 17.47 -7.97
C TRP A 179 9.44 18.79 -7.26
N LYS A 180 8.50 19.74 -7.35
CA LYS A 180 8.59 21.05 -6.69
C LYS A 180 8.70 20.92 -5.18
N VAL A 181 7.85 20.13 -4.52
CA VAL A 181 7.90 19.90 -3.07
C VAL A 181 9.24 19.30 -2.68
N LYS A 182 9.75 18.31 -3.43
CA LYS A 182 11.06 17.72 -3.18
C LYS A 182 12.21 18.74 -3.27
N GLN A 183 12.24 19.55 -4.34
CA GLN A 183 13.28 20.56 -4.52
C GLN A 183 13.25 21.62 -3.42
N VAL A 184 12.06 22.07 -3.05
CA VAL A 184 11.89 23.11 -2.05
C VAL A 184 12.30 22.59 -0.66
N ASN A 185 11.89 21.38 -0.29
CA ASN A 185 12.29 20.77 0.99
C ASN A 185 13.78 20.44 1.04
N ALA A 186 14.43 20.18 -0.09
CA ALA A 186 15.88 19.99 -0.14
C ALA A 186 16.68 21.28 0.09
N LYS A 187 16.09 22.44 -0.19
CA LYS A 187 16.71 23.76 0.07
C LYS A 187 16.49 24.22 1.51
N GLU A 188 15.36 23.84 2.11
CA GLU A 188 14.96 24.26 3.45
C GLU A 188 14.20 23.14 4.17
N GLU A 189 14.89 22.41 5.06
CA GLU A 189 14.34 21.24 5.74
C GLU A 189 13.15 21.58 6.66
N ASP A 190 13.23 22.70 7.41
CA ASP A 190 12.20 23.11 8.37
C ASP A 190 11.02 23.87 7.74
N ARG A 191 10.95 23.97 6.41
CA ARG A 191 9.96 24.81 5.74
C ARG A 191 8.53 24.46 6.13
N SER A 192 8.18 23.17 6.15
CA SER A 192 6.82 22.73 6.46
C SER A 192 6.40 23.10 7.89
N TRP A 193 7.34 23.10 8.83
CA TRP A 193 7.13 23.60 10.18
C TRP A 193 6.89 25.11 10.21
N LYS A 194 7.75 25.89 9.54
CA LYS A 194 7.59 27.35 9.44
C LYS A 194 6.24 27.74 8.85
N LEU A 195 5.81 27.06 7.79
CA LEU A 195 4.49 27.28 7.17
C LEU A 195 3.34 26.93 8.14
N SER A 196 3.45 25.83 8.88
CA SER A 196 2.46 25.50 9.92
C SER A 196 2.38 26.59 10.99
N CYS A 197 3.52 27.11 11.45
CA CYS A 197 3.58 28.22 12.40
C CYS A 197 3.06 29.55 11.83
N GLN A 198 3.18 29.78 10.51
CA GLN A 198 2.59 30.95 9.87
C GLN A 198 1.06 30.90 9.84
N ILE A 199 0.47 29.70 9.74
CA ILE A 199 -0.99 29.51 9.74
C ILE A 199 -1.54 29.61 11.17
N GLN A 200 -0.92 28.90 12.10
CA GLN A 200 -1.24 28.96 13.52
C GLN A 200 0.07 29.16 14.29
N PRO A 201 0.31 30.34 14.87
CA PRO A 201 1.48 30.58 15.71
C PRO A 201 1.61 29.55 16.84
N ARG A 202 2.79 29.46 17.46
CA ARG A 202 2.92 28.67 18.69
C ARG A 202 2.05 29.34 19.75
N ASP A 203 1.21 28.57 20.41
CA ASP A 203 0.61 29.01 21.66
C ASP A 203 1.77 29.24 22.64
N GLU A 204 1.84 30.44 23.24
CA GLU A 204 2.85 30.79 24.27
C GLU A 204 2.71 29.91 25.52
#